data_AF-A0A3R5XWU3-F1
#
_entry.id   AF-A0A3R5XWU3-F1
#
_cell.length_a   1.000
_cell.length_b   1.000
_cell.length_c   1.000
_cell.angle_alpha   90.00
_cell.angle_beta   90.00
_cell.angle_gamma   90.00
#
_symmetry.space_group_name_H-M   'P 1'
#
loop_
_entity.id
_entity.type
_entity.pdbx_description
1 polymer ?
#
loop_
_entity_poly.entity_id
_entity_poly.type
_entity_poly.pdbx_seq_one_letter_code
_entity_poly.pdbx_strand_id
1 'polypeptide(L)'
;MNKRLTWFLLVLPVLLFGCTKFYYQSPYVKFNHEQHVNILFEQKKDCFYCHKLPDIETFINKGSDFKIGAELKIDNTCHTCHKEEITKVVSAPQNCYVCHDNLKTMKPEDHLTQWTKLHAVPAALDKKSCESCHSDWYCESCHSQQYAKDGYRHPRAFRLVHSVEAMMDPASCDSCHKASFCIDCHRNN
;
A
#
# COMPACT_ATOMS: atom_id res chain seq x y z
N MET A 1 15.65 32.87 -58.12
CA MET A 1 15.10 33.25 -56.80
C MET A 1 14.24 32.12 -56.22
N ASN A 2 14.87 31.35 -55.34
CA ASN A 2 14.44 30.40 -54.30
C ASN A 2 13.08 29.66 -54.35
N LYS A 3 13.08 28.49 -55.03
CA LYS A 3 12.14 27.37 -54.76
C LYS A 3 12.32 26.72 -53.37
N ARG A 4 13.34 27.14 -52.59
CA ARG A 4 13.57 26.68 -51.20
C ARG A 4 12.66 27.36 -50.17
N LEU A 5 12.02 28.49 -50.51
CA LEU A 5 11.22 29.26 -49.55
C LEU A 5 9.76 28.75 -49.43
N THR A 6 9.25 28.03 -50.43
CA THR A 6 7.89 27.49 -50.42
C THR A 6 7.74 26.18 -49.65
N TRP A 7 8.84 25.45 -49.41
CA TRP A 7 8.83 24.24 -48.56
C TRP A 7 8.80 24.55 -47.05
N PHE A 8 9.25 25.74 -46.63
CA PHE A 8 9.23 26.11 -45.21
C PHE A 8 7.83 26.56 -44.72
N LEU A 9 6.94 26.97 -45.63
CA LEU A 9 5.58 27.41 -45.27
C LEU A 9 4.57 26.27 -45.16
N LEU A 10 4.90 25.05 -45.61
CA LEU A 10 4.01 23.87 -45.54
C LEU A 10 4.37 22.89 -44.41
N VAL A 11 5.57 23.00 -43.82
CA VAL A 11 6.00 22.11 -42.71
C VAL A 11 5.73 22.74 -41.33
N LEU A 12 5.52 24.06 -41.27
CA LEU A 12 5.31 24.79 -40.02
C LEU A 12 3.98 24.51 -39.27
N PRO A 13 2.85 24.13 -39.89
CA PRO A 13 1.64 23.86 -39.12
C PRO A 13 1.58 22.45 -38.53
N VAL A 14 2.34 21.48 -39.07
CA VAL A 14 2.26 20.08 -38.59
C VAL A 14 2.97 19.90 -37.25
N LEU A 15 4.00 20.70 -36.96
CA LEU A 15 4.70 20.68 -35.68
C LEU A 15 3.95 21.38 -34.54
N LEU A 16 3.02 22.29 -34.84
CA LEU A 16 2.25 23.03 -33.83
C LEU A 16 0.89 22.39 -33.50
N PHE A 17 0.32 21.60 -34.40
CA PHE A 17 -0.99 20.96 -34.20
C PHE A 17 -0.91 19.51 -33.66
N GLY A 18 0.29 18.95 -33.47
CA GLY A 18 0.47 17.55 -33.10
C GLY A 18 0.35 17.20 -31.61
N CYS A 19 0.42 18.17 -30.70
CA CYS A 19 0.52 17.87 -29.26
C CYS A 19 -0.75 18.14 -28.44
N THR A 20 -1.78 18.76 -29.02
CA THR A 20 -2.95 19.27 -28.25
C THR A 20 -4.14 18.30 -28.16
N LYS A 21 -4.06 17.11 -28.78
CA LYS A 21 -5.18 16.15 -28.84
C LYS A 21 -4.99 14.84 -28.09
N PHE A 22 -3.96 14.69 -27.26
CA PHE A 22 -3.93 13.61 -26.29
C PHE A 22 -4.68 14.05 -25.03
N TYR A 23 -5.98 13.78 -25.01
CA TYR A 23 -6.80 13.91 -23.81
C TYR A 23 -6.19 13.03 -22.71
N TYR A 24 -5.59 13.68 -21.70
CA TYR A 24 -5.10 13.05 -20.49
C TYR A 24 -6.27 12.47 -19.69
N GLN A 25 -6.68 11.25 -20.01
CA GLN A 25 -7.40 10.42 -19.05
C GLN A 25 -6.37 9.64 -18.27
N SER A 26 -5.86 10.25 -17.22
CA SER A 26 -5.18 9.49 -16.18
C SER A 26 -6.20 8.55 -15.52
N PRO A 27 -5.82 7.30 -15.20
CA PRO A 27 -6.67 6.43 -14.40
C PRO A 27 -6.86 6.90 -12.96
N TYR A 28 -6.04 7.85 -12.48
CA TYR A 28 -6.15 8.45 -11.16
C TYR A 28 -6.20 9.97 -11.25
N VAL A 29 -7.16 10.58 -10.55
CA VAL A 29 -7.43 12.03 -10.59
C VAL A 29 -6.18 12.87 -10.27
N LYS A 30 -5.22 12.32 -9.52
CA LYS A 30 -4.01 13.01 -9.06
C LYS A 30 -2.73 12.72 -9.88
N PHE A 31 -2.79 11.88 -10.91
CA PHE A 31 -1.59 11.57 -11.71
C PHE A 31 -1.20 12.76 -12.59
N ASN A 32 0.05 13.21 -12.45
CA ASN A 32 0.62 14.23 -13.32
C ASN A 32 1.50 13.57 -14.37
N HIS A 33 0.98 13.40 -15.58
CA HIS A 33 1.71 12.68 -16.63
C HIS A 33 2.95 13.42 -17.13
N GLU A 34 2.94 14.75 -17.19
CA GLU A 34 4.11 15.53 -17.63
C GLU A 34 5.31 15.29 -16.69
N GLN A 35 5.07 15.29 -15.38
CA GLN A 35 6.10 14.97 -14.39
C GLN A 35 6.62 13.53 -14.56
N HIS A 36 5.74 12.57 -14.82
CA HIS A 36 6.16 11.17 -15.02
C HIS A 36 6.99 11.00 -16.30
N VAL A 37 6.62 11.66 -17.40
CA VAL A 37 7.37 11.61 -18.66
C VAL A 37 8.79 12.16 -18.48
N ASN A 38 8.92 13.30 -17.79
CA ASN A 38 10.24 13.90 -17.53
C ASN A 38 11.15 12.92 -16.78
N ILE A 39 10.64 12.30 -15.71
CA ILE A 39 11.38 11.31 -14.92
C ILE A 39 11.68 10.04 -15.72
N LEU A 40 10.75 9.54 -16.54
CA LEU A 40 10.97 8.36 -17.39
C LEU A 40 12.15 8.59 -18.34
N PHE A 41 12.21 9.76 -18.98
CA PHE A 41 13.32 10.10 -19.87
C PHE A 41 14.65 10.29 -19.14
N GLU A 42 14.66 10.85 -17.93
CA GLU A 42 15.86 10.87 -17.07
C GLU A 42 16.39 9.47 -16.76
N GLN A 43 15.48 8.49 -16.64
CA GLN A 43 15.80 7.07 -16.46
C GLN A 43 16.06 6.31 -17.77
N LYS A 44 16.12 6.99 -18.93
CA LYS A 44 16.28 6.40 -20.26
C LYS A 44 15.18 5.38 -20.63
N LYS A 45 13.98 5.54 -20.08
CA LYS A 45 12.77 4.77 -20.42
C LYS A 45 11.95 5.50 -21.49
N ASP A 46 11.14 4.77 -22.25
CA ASP A 46 10.29 5.33 -23.31
C ASP A 46 8.79 5.31 -22.95
N CYS A 47 7.95 5.81 -23.86
CA CYS A 47 6.50 5.88 -23.69
C CYS A 47 5.86 4.50 -23.52
N PHE A 48 6.47 3.46 -24.09
CA PHE A 48 5.93 2.10 -24.11
C PHE A 48 6.08 1.40 -22.77
N TYR A 49 6.80 2.00 -21.83
CA TYR A 49 6.88 1.53 -20.46
C TYR A 49 5.52 1.55 -19.74
N CYS A 50 4.62 2.46 -20.13
CA CYS A 50 3.26 2.55 -19.60
C CYS A 50 2.17 2.32 -20.67
N HIS A 51 2.51 2.54 -21.94
CA HIS A 51 1.55 2.49 -23.05
C HIS A 51 1.77 1.27 -23.93
N LYS A 52 0.71 0.50 -24.14
CA LYS A 52 0.73 -0.61 -25.08
C LYS A 52 0.21 -0.14 -26.43
N LEU A 53 1.00 -0.37 -27.49
CA LEU A 53 0.53 -0.15 -28.84
C LEU A 53 -0.55 -1.18 -29.20
N PRO A 54 -1.61 -0.77 -29.92
CA PRO A 54 -2.56 -1.71 -30.49
C PRO A 54 -1.85 -2.64 -31.48
N ASP A 55 -2.42 -3.83 -31.68
CA ASP A 55 -1.97 -4.73 -32.73
C ASP A 55 -2.18 -4.11 -34.13
N ILE A 56 -1.46 -4.67 -35.10
CA ILE A 56 -1.44 -4.16 -36.49
C ILE A 56 -2.84 -4.18 -37.12
N GLU A 57 -3.65 -5.18 -36.81
CA GLU A 57 -5.01 -5.31 -37.37
C GLU A 57 -5.92 -4.21 -36.83
N THR A 58 -5.87 -3.96 -35.52
CA THR A 58 -6.55 -2.82 -34.87
C THR A 58 -6.09 -1.49 -35.45
N PHE A 59 -4.79 -1.33 -35.71
CA PHE A 59 -4.21 -0.11 -36.30
C PHE A 59 -4.73 0.13 -37.73
N ILE A 60 -4.76 -0.90 -38.57
CA ILE A 60 -5.25 -0.80 -39.95
C ILE A 60 -6.76 -0.50 -39.97
N ASN A 61 -7.54 -1.18 -39.12
CA ASN A 61 -9.00 -1.09 -39.14
C ASN A 61 -9.56 0.21 -38.54
N LYS A 62 -8.85 0.83 -37.58
CA LYS A 62 -9.29 2.10 -36.95
C LYS A 62 -8.61 3.35 -37.51
N GLY A 63 -7.61 3.20 -38.38
CA GLY A 63 -6.87 4.33 -38.93
C GLY A 63 -6.27 5.20 -37.84
N SER A 64 -6.44 6.53 -37.91
CA SER A 64 -5.92 7.48 -36.90
C SER A 64 -6.76 7.60 -35.63
N ASP A 65 -7.91 6.92 -35.56
CA ASP A 65 -8.89 7.07 -34.47
C ASP A 65 -8.76 5.97 -33.41
N PHE A 66 -7.53 5.72 -32.97
CA PHE A 66 -7.22 4.77 -31.90
C PHE A 66 -6.78 5.49 -30.63
N LYS A 67 -7.25 4.99 -29.48
CA LYS A 67 -6.85 5.48 -28.16
C LYS A 67 -5.74 4.58 -27.62
N ILE A 68 -4.57 5.15 -27.37
CA ILE A 68 -3.50 4.47 -26.65
C ILE A 68 -3.80 4.60 -25.15
N GLY A 69 -4.40 3.57 -24.58
CA GLY A 69 -4.57 3.48 -23.12
C GLY A 69 -3.26 3.11 -22.44
N ALA A 70 -3.04 3.62 -21.24
CA ALA A 70 -2.04 3.05 -20.36
C ALA A 70 -2.61 1.76 -19.73
N GLU A 71 -1.86 0.66 -19.79
CA GLU A 71 -2.29 -0.62 -19.21
C GLU A 71 -1.93 -0.61 -17.72
N LEU A 72 -2.74 0.09 -16.92
CA LEU A 72 -2.44 0.36 -15.49
C LEU A 72 -3.23 -0.54 -14.52
N LYS A 73 -4.02 -1.48 -15.03
CA LYS A 73 -4.99 -2.24 -14.23
C LYS A 73 -4.48 -3.57 -13.66
N ILE A 74 -3.32 -4.10 -14.08
CA ILE A 74 -3.05 -5.55 -13.89
C ILE A 74 -1.67 -5.90 -13.29
N ASP A 75 -0.68 -5.03 -13.29
CA ASP A 75 0.73 -5.45 -13.19
C ASP A 75 1.60 -4.65 -12.22
N ASN A 76 1.01 -3.88 -11.29
CA ASN A 76 1.79 -3.07 -10.33
C ASN A 76 2.77 -2.07 -11.01
N THR A 77 2.51 -1.62 -12.24
CA THR A 77 3.45 -0.74 -12.99
C THR A 77 3.87 0.48 -12.18
N CYS A 78 2.93 1.12 -11.47
CA CYS A 78 3.24 2.26 -10.60
C CYS A 78 4.23 1.89 -9.49
N HIS A 79 4.03 0.73 -8.86
CA HIS A 79 4.88 0.25 -7.78
C HIS A 79 6.23 -0.29 -8.29
N THR A 80 6.43 -0.59 -9.57
CA THR A 80 7.76 -0.99 -10.09
C THR A 80 8.81 0.10 -9.86
N CYS A 81 8.41 1.37 -9.93
CA CYS A 81 9.29 2.49 -9.64
C CYS A 81 9.13 2.98 -8.20
N HIS A 82 7.90 3.09 -7.69
CA HIS A 82 7.67 3.67 -6.37
C HIS A 82 7.88 2.69 -5.19
N LYS A 83 8.17 1.41 -5.40
CA LYS A 83 8.41 0.44 -4.31
C LYS A 83 9.86 0.41 -3.83
N GLU A 84 10.82 0.71 -4.70
CA GLU A 84 12.24 0.48 -4.43
C GLU A 84 13.05 1.79 -4.31
N GLU A 85 13.93 1.81 -3.32
CA GLU A 85 14.83 2.94 -2.99
C GLU A 85 15.87 3.23 -4.09
N ILE A 86 16.10 2.28 -5.00
CA ILE A 86 17.12 2.36 -6.07
C ILE A 86 16.65 3.28 -7.21
N THR A 87 15.36 3.60 -7.26
CA THR A 87 14.88 4.60 -8.20
C THR A 87 15.07 5.99 -7.59
N LYS A 88 15.53 6.97 -8.38
CA LYS A 88 15.65 8.37 -7.94
C LYS A 88 14.29 9.04 -7.66
N VAL A 89 13.20 8.28 -7.62
CA VAL A 89 11.86 8.78 -7.35
C VAL A 89 11.49 8.52 -5.91
N VAL A 90 10.64 9.39 -5.35
CA VAL A 90 10.10 9.21 -4.01
C VAL A 90 9.34 7.88 -3.98
N SER A 91 9.63 7.05 -2.97
CA SER A 91 8.85 5.85 -2.71
C SER A 91 7.35 6.17 -2.60
N ALA A 92 6.50 5.18 -2.84
CA ALA A 92 5.07 5.33 -2.73
C ALA A 92 4.74 5.89 -1.33
N PRO A 93 3.90 6.93 -1.24
CA PRO A 93 3.51 7.46 0.06
C PRO A 93 2.81 6.37 0.87
N GLN A 94 3.02 6.36 2.18
CA GLN A 94 2.31 5.46 3.10
C GLN A 94 0.79 5.65 3.02
N ASN A 95 0.34 6.82 2.57
CA ASN A 95 -1.06 7.08 2.29
C ASN A 95 -1.44 6.60 0.87
N CYS A 96 -1.99 5.40 0.79
CA CYS A 96 -2.43 4.78 -0.48
C CYS A 96 -3.51 5.60 -1.20
N TYR A 97 -4.30 6.43 -0.49
CA TYR A 97 -5.35 7.28 -1.06
C TYR A 97 -4.83 8.43 -1.94
N VAL A 98 -3.51 8.63 -1.98
CA VAL A 98 -2.89 9.55 -2.93
C VAL A 98 -3.11 9.06 -4.36
N CYS A 99 -3.08 7.75 -4.58
CA CYS A 99 -3.31 7.15 -5.89
C CYS A 99 -4.62 6.38 -5.93
N HIS A 100 -4.92 5.57 -4.93
CA HIS A 100 -6.08 4.68 -4.91
C HIS A 100 -7.30 5.32 -4.24
N ASP A 101 -8.27 5.74 -5.05
CA ASP A 101 -9.53 6.36 -4.59
C ASP A 101 -10.45 5.39 -3.84
N ASN A 102 -10.37 4.10 -4.16
CA ASN A 102 -11.15 3.05 -3.52
C ASN A 102 -10.28 1.87 -3.07
N LEU A 103 -9.85 1.88 -1.79
CA LEU A 103 -9.08 0.76 -1.23
C LEU A 103 -9.87 -0.56 -1.17
N LYS A 104 -11.21 -0.55 -1.28
CA LYS A 104 -11.99 -1.79 -1.27
C LYS A 104 -11.68 -2.68 -2.48
N THR A 105 -11.27 -2.12 -3.61
CA THR A 105 -10.88 -2.91 -4.80
C THR A 105 -9.49 -3.51 -4.66
N MET A 106 -8.69 -3.05 -3.68
CA MET A 106 -7.37 -3.61 -3.38
C MET A 106 -7.38 -4.58 -2.19
N LYS A 107 -8.53 -4.70 -1.51
CA LYS A 107 -8.72 -5.65 -0.42
C LYS A 107 -8.56 -7.07 -0.98
N PRO A 108 -7.56 -7.85 -0.53
CA PRO A 108 -7.38 -9.22 -1.00
C PRO A 108 -8.57 -10.11 -0.60
N GLU A 109 -8.75 -11.21 -1.33
CA GLU A 109 -9.87 -12.14 -1.13
C GLU A 109 -9.84 -12.80 0.27
N ASP A 110 -8.66 -12.96 0.86
CA ASP A 110 -8.44 -13.55 2.18
C ASP A 110 -8.84 -12.63 3.35
N HIS A 111 -9.16 -11.36 3.10
CA HIS A 111 -9.63 -10.42 4.11
C HIS A 111 -11.12 -10.65 4.42
N LEU A 112 -11.41 -11.83 4.95
CA LEU A 112 -12.75 -12.29 5.30
C LEU A 112 -13.29 -11.54 6.52
N THR A 113 -14.61 -11.59 6.70
CA THR A 113 -15.29 -10.99 7.86
C THR A 113 -14.82 -11.57 9.21
N GLN A 114 -14.25 -12.77 9.21
CA GLN A 114 -13.73 -13.47 10.39
C GLN A 114 -12.21 -13.33 10.57
N TRP A 115 -11.59 -12.30 9.97
CA TRP A 115 -10.16 -12.04 10.01
C TRP A 115 -9.54 -12.19 11.41
N THR A 116 -10.20 -11.65 12.44
CA THR A 116 -9.72 -11.71 13.83
C THR A 116 -9.50 -13.14 14.35
N LYS A 117 -10.19 -14.14 13.79
CA LYS A 117 -10.04 -15.55 14.16
C LYS A 117 -9.09 -16.33 13.25
N LEU A 118 -8.99 -15.92 11.98
CA LEU A 118 -8.35 -16.73 10.94
C LEU A 118 -6.98 -16.23 10.52
N HIS A 119 -6.61 -14.98 10.86
CA HIS A 119 -5.36 -14.37 10.39
C HIS A 119 -4.09 -14.97 11.01
N ALA A 120 -4.19 -15.68 12.13
CA ALA A 120 -3.02 -16.22 12.83
C ALA A 120 -2.20 -17.19 11.95
N VAL A 121 -2.87 -18.05 11.18
CA VAL A 121 -2.21 -19.02 10.29
C VAL A 121 -1.49 -18.32 9.12
N PRO A 122 -2.15 -17.50 8.28
CA PRO A 122 -1.46 -16.80 7.20
C PRO A 122 -0.40 -15.81 7.71
N ALA A 123 -0.62 -15.12 8.84
CA ALA A 123 0.38 -14.24 9.43
C ALA A 123 1.65 -14.98 9.90
N ALA A 124 1.50 -16.21 10.41
CA ALA A 124 2.64 -17.06 10.78
C ALA A 124 3.38 -17.64 9.57
N LEU A 125 2.66 -17.92 8.48
CA LEU A 125 3.24 -18.48 7.26
C LEU A 125 3.98 -17.42 6.43
N ASP A 126 3.40 -16.23 6.28
CA ASP A 126 3.97 -15.16 5.47
C ASP A 126 3.57 -13.76 5.96
N LYS A 127 4.18 -13.34 7.08
CA LYS A 127 4.06 -11.97 7.60
C LYS A 127 4.44 -10.92 6.55
N LYS A 128 5.46 -11.20 5.73
CA LYS A 128 6.01 -10.24 4.77
C LYS A 128 5.02 -9.87 3.67
N SER A 129 4.13 -10.78 3.29
CA SER A 129 3.01 -10.45 2.39
C SER A 129 2.13 -9.33 2.93
N CYS A 130 1.87 -9.32 4.24
CA CYS A 130 1.03 -8.33 4.90
C CYS A 130 1.71 -6.96 4.93
N GLU A 131 3.04 -6.94 5.09
CA GLU A 131 3.88 -5.74 5.12
C GLU A 131 3.86 -4.94 3.80
N SER A 132 3.36 -5.54 2.71
CA SER A 132 3.15 -4.82 1.45
C SER A 132 2.05 -3.76 1.52
N CYS A 133 1.11 -3.89 2.46
CA CYS A 133 -0.03 -3.00 2.64
C CYS A 133 -0.17 -2.47 4.07
N HIS A 134 0.28 -3.22 5.08
CA HIS A 134 0.13 -2.90 6.50
C HIS A 134 1.49 -2.70 7.16
N SER A 135 1.68 -1.61 7.91
CA SER A 135 2.89 -1.45 8.71
C SER A 135 2.78 -2.19 10.06
N ASP A 136 3.90 -2.35 10.77
CA ASP A 136 3.95 -3.08 12.04
C ASP A 136 2.93 -2.59 13.09
N TRP A 137 2.64 -1.29 13.13
CA TRP A 137 1.64 -0.72 14.04
C TRP A 137 0.24 -1.34 13.88
N TYR A 138 -0.11 -1.85 12.69
CA TYR A 138 -1.39 -2.52 12.45
C TYR A 138 -1.48 -3.83 13.24
N CYS A 139 -0.39 -4.62 13.25
CA CYS A 139 -0.29 -5.81 14.08
C CYS A 139 -0.35 -5.43 15.56
N GLU A 140 0.41 -4.42 15.98
CA GLU A 140 0.46 -3.92 17.35
C GLU A 140 -0.88 -3.34 17.84
N SER A 141 -1.72 -2.85 16.93
CA SER A 141 -3.05 -2.32 17.27
C SER A 141 -3.93 -3.34 17.98
N CYS A 142 -3.67 -4.65 17.81
CA CYS A 142 -4.32 -5.74 18.53
C CYS A 142 -3.34 -6.63 19.31
N HIS A 143 -2.07 -6.73 18.86
CA HIS A 143 -1.03 -7.58 19.49
C HIS A 143 -0.07 -6.80 20.40
N SER A 144 -0.31 -5.51 20.64
CA SER A 144 0.42 -4.81 21.70
C SER A 144 0.08 -5.45 23.05
N GLN A 145 1.04 -5.39 23.97
CA GLN A 145 0.85 -5.83 25.36
C GLN A 145 -0.35 -5.16 26.05
N GLN A 146 -0.93 -4.11 25.45
CA GLN A 146 -2.16 -3.46 25.91
C GLN A 146 -3.47 -4.15 25.51
N TYR A 147 -3.53 -4.86 24.39
CA TYR A 147 -4.73 -5.61 23.97
C TYR A 147 -4.73 -7.07 24.44
N ALA A 148 -3.58 -7.55 24.92
CA ALA A 148 -3.51 -8.73 25.79
C ALA A 148 -4.09 -8.47 27.21
N LYS A 149 -4.65 -7.28 27.49
CA LYS A 149 -5.12 -6.83 28.83
C LYS A 149 -6.49 -7.30 29.30
N ASP A 150 -7.09 -8.27 28.64
CA ASP A 150 -8.08 -9.10 29.35
C ASP A 150 -7.41 -10.10 30.32
N GLY A 151 -6.07 -10.19 30.35
CA GLY A 151 -5.30 -11.06 31.27
C GLY A 151 -4.49 -10.34 32.38
N TYR A 152 -4.38 -9.01 32.37
CA TYR A 152 -3.54 -8.28 33.35
C TYR A 152 -4.32 -7.75 34.57
N ARG A 153 -5.64 -7.91 34.59
CA ARG A 153 -6.47 -7.57 35.74
C ARG A 153 -7.09 -8.85 36.23
N HIS A 154 -6.86 -9.17 37.50
CA HIS A 154 -7.57 -10.28 38.09
C HIS A 154 -9.09 -10.03 38.03
N PRO A 155 -9.92 -11.10 37.98
CA PRO A 155 -11.36 -10.98 38.04
C PRO A 155 -11.81 -10.14 39.26
N ARG A 156 -12.98 -9.50 39.20
CA ARG A 156 -13.53 -8.74 40.34
C ARG A 156 -13.61 -9.58 41.62
N ALA A 157 -13.75 -10.89 41.48
CA ALA A 157 -13.80 -11.87 42.56
C ALA A 157 -12.43 -12.46 42.95
N PHE A 158 -11.30 -11.90 42.51
CA PHE A 158 -9.97 -12.48 42.75
C PHE A 158 -9.67 -12.76 44.21
N ARG A 159 -10.10 -11.87 45.11
CA ARG A 159 -9.94 -12.08 46.55
C ARG A 159 -10.52 -13.42 47.05
N LEU A 160 -11.50 -13.99 46.35
CA LEU A 160 -12.11 -15.28 46.70
C LEU A 160 -11.33 -16.49 46.18
N VAL A 161 -10.51 -16.32 45.14
CA VAL A 161 -9.87 -17.43 44.40
C VAL A 161 -8.34 -17.39 44.44
N HIS A 162 -7.73 -16.25 44.78
CA HIS A 162 -6.28 -16.07 44.75
C HIS A 162 -5.52 -16.99 45.70
N SER A 163 -6.18 -17.53 46.73
CA SER A 163 -5.58 -18.52 47.63
C SER A 163 -5.21 -19.81 46.91
N VAL A 164 -6.04 -20.27 45.98
CA VAL A 164 -5.79 -21.49 45.19
C VAL A 164 -4.61 -21.24 44.26
N GLU A 165 -4.60 -20.11 43.55
CA GLU A 165 -3.54 -19.72 42.62
C GLU A 165 -2.19 -19.52 43.34
N ALA A 166 -2.19 -18.80 44.47
CA ALA A 166 -0.99 -18.59 45.29
C ALA A 166 -0.46 -19.88 45.93
N MET A 167 -1.32 -20.89 46.16
CA MET A 167 -0.90 -22.20 46.66
C MET A 167 -0.23 -23.04 45.56
N MET A 168 -0.65 -22.87 44.31
CA MET A 168 -0.09 -23.60 43.17
C MET A 168 1.26 -23.05 42.73
N ASP A 169 1.37 -21.73 42.56
CA ASP A 169 2.60 -21.07 42.11
C ASP A 169 2.66 -19.61 42.60
N PRO A 170 3.17 -19.36 43.82
CA PRO A 170 3.29 -18.01 44.35
C PRO A 170 4.31 -17.14 43.59
N ALA A 171 5.30 -17.73 42.92
CA ALA A 171 6.35 -16.99 42.22
C ALA A 171 5.82 -16.31 40.94
N SER A 172 4.74 -16.83 40.36
CA SER A 172 4.06 -16.21 39.21
C SER A 172 3.61 -14.76 39.47
N CYS A 173 3.32 -14.44 40.74
CA CYS A 173 2.84 -13.14 41.17
C CYS A 173 3.93 -12.06 41.15
N ASP A 174 5.20 -12.46 41.29
CA ASP A 174 6.35 -11.56 41.38
C ASP A 174 6.64 -10.79 40.09
N SER A 175 6.06 -11.27 38.98
CA SER A 175 6.09 -10.60 37.69
C SER A 175 5.42 -9.22 37.72
N CYS A 176 4.44 -9.02 38.59
CA CYS A 176 3.63 -7.80 38.66
C CYS A 176 3.52 -7.22 40.08
N HIS A 177 3.50 -8.07 41.11
CA HIS A 177 3.33 -7.71 42.50
C HIS A 177 4.63 -7.92 43.29
N LYS A 178 4.88 -7.08 44.29
CA LYS A 178 5.98 -7.31 45.25
C LYS A 178 5.43 -8.04 46.46
N ALA A 179 6.27 -8.80 47.16
CA ALA A 179 5.91 -9.49 48.41
C ALA A 179 5.21 -8.57 49.45
N SER A 180 5.53 -7.27 49.47
CA SER A 180 4.86 -6.29 50.33
C SER A 180 3.34 -6.21 50.10
N PHE A 181 2.88 -6.39 48.86
CA PHE A 181 1.46 -6.37 48.51
C PHE A 181 0.68 -7.48 49.22
N CYS A 182 1.26 -8.68 49.30
CA CYS A 182 0.68 -9.81 50.03
C CYS A 182 0.64 -9.48 51.53
N ILE A 183 1.75 -8.96 52.05
CA ILE A 183 1.90 -8.63 53.47
C ILE A 183 0.87 -7.60 53.90
N ASP A 184 0.58 -6.57 53.11
CA ASP A 184 -0.37 -5.50 53.50
C ASP A 184 -1.75 -6.02 53.92
N CYS A 185 -2.24 -7.11 53.31
CA CYS A 185 -3.49 -7.76 53.69
C CYS A 185 -3.31 -8.89 54.71
N HIS A 186 -2.20 -9.63 54.65
CA HIS A 186 -1.96 -10.80 55.51
C HIS A 186 -1.21 -10.49 56.82
N ARG A 187 -0.88 -9.22 57.09
CA ARG A 187 -0.11 -8.79 58.26
C ARG A 187 -0.80 -8.98 59.61
N ASN A 188 -2.13 -9.08 59.64
CA ASN A 188 -2.92 -9.23 60.88
C ASN A 188 -3.97 -10.34 60.74
N ASN A 189 -3.55 -11.59 60.84
CA ASN A 189 -4.45 -12.70 61.19
C ASN A 189 -4.20 -13.10 62.64
#